data_AF-A0A6G3WR26-F1
#
_entry.id   AF-A0A6G3WR26-F1
#
_cell.length_a   1.000
_cell.length_b   1.000
_cell.length_c   1.000
_cell.angle_alpha   90.00
_cell.angle_beta   90.00
_cell.angle_gamma   90.00
#
_symmetry.space_group_name_H-M   'P 1'
#
loop_
_entity.id
_entity.type
_entity.pdbx_description
1 polymer ?
#
loop_
_entity_poly.entity_id
_entity_poly.type
_entity_poly.pdbx_seq_one_letter_code
_entity_poly.pdbx_strand_id
1 'polypeptide(L)' 'MFRAFFQENQDLGQIDVLVALAGEIGLDEAGFRAALADGTYRARHQEALREAAAHRVQSVPTLLVGDIRIEG' A
#
# COMPACT_ATOMS: atom_id res chain seq x y z
N MET A 1 -9.41 0.39 -0.30
CA MET A 1 -8.42 -0.70 -0.13
C MET A 1 -8.81 -1.73 0.93
N PHE A 2 -8.71 -1.47 2.25
CA PHE A 2 -9.01 -2.50 3.26
C PHE A 2 -10.46 -3.03 3.18
N ARG A 3 -11.43 -2.14 2.94
CA ARG A 3 -12.83 -2.55 2.70
C ARG A 3 -12.94 -3.45 1.46
N ALA A 4 -12.36 -3.03 0.34
CA ALA A 4 -12.34 -3.79 -0.91
C ALA A 4 -11.81 -5.22 -0.72
N PHE A 5 -10.72 -5.39 0.03
CA PHE A 5 -10.16 -6.72 0.28
C PHE A 5 -10.95 -7.52 1.33
N PHE A 6 -11.16 -6.96 2.53
CA PHE A 6 -11.68 -7.73 3.67
C PHE A 6 -13.21 -7.86 3.73
N GLN A 7 -13.94 -6.91 3.14
CA GLN A 7 -15.41 -6.88 3.21
C GLN A 7 -16.07 -7.21 1.88
N GLU A 8 -15.47 -6.73 0.78
CA GLU A 8 -16.03 -6.88 -0.57
C GLU A 8 -15.38 -8.02 -1.36
N ASN A 9 -14.36 -8.67 -0.79
CA ASN A 9 -13.65 -9.83 -1.36
C ASN A 9 -13.10 -9.56 -2.77
N GLN A 10 -12.68 -8.32 -3.05
CA GLN A 10 -12.06 -7.94 -4.32
C GLN A 10 -10.59 -8.39 -4.37
N ASP A 11 -10.15 -8.80 -5.56
CA ASP A 11 -8.77 -9.22 -5.80
C ASP A 11 -7.86 -8.01 -6.07
N LEU A 12 -7.11 -7.59 -5.05
CA LEU A 12 -6.16 -6.49 -5.14
C LEU A 12 -4.89 -6.82 -5.95
N GLY A 13 -4.70 -8.07 -6.38
CA GLY A 13 -3.66 -8.45 -7.33
C GLY A 13 -3.95 -8.03 -8.77
N GLN A 14 -5.21 -7.68 -9.07
CA GLN A 14 -5.63 -7.26 -10.41
C GLN A 14 -5.53 -5.74 -10.56
N ILE A 15 -4.75 -5.29 -11.55
CA ILE A 15 -4.55 -3.86 -11.82
C ILE A 15 -5.89 -3.15 -12.10
N ASP A 16 -6.81 -3.81 -12.81
CA ASP A 16 -8.11 -3.22 -13.16
C ASP A 16 -8.95 -2.92 -11.91
N VAL A 17 -8.89 -3.77 -10.89
CA VAL A 17 -9.54 -3.52 -9.58
C VAL A 17 -8.92 -2.31 -8.90
N LEU A 18 -7.58 -2.20 -8.88
CA LEU A 18 -6.89 -1.06 -8.27
C LEU A 18 -7.20 0.26 -9.00
N VAL A 19 -7.30 0.23 -10.33
CA VAL A 19 -7.63 1.40 -11.17
C VAL A 19 -9.06 1.87 -10.90
N ALA A 20 -10.03 0.95 -10.85
CA ALA A 20 -11.42 1.29 -10.52
C ALA A 20 -11.54 1.93 -9.12
N LEU A 21 -10.89 1.33 -8.11
CA LEU A 21 -10.86 1.88 -6.75
C LEU A 21 -10.19 3.26 -6.67
N ALA A 22 -9.19 3.52 -7.52
CA ALA A 22 -8.55 4.83 -7.63
C ALA A 22 -9.51 5.87 -8.24
N GLY A 23 -10.27 5.49 -9.27
CA GLY A 23 -11.30 6.32 -9.88
C GLY A 23 -12.42 6.70 -8.90
N GLU A 24 -12.87 5.76 -8.06
CA GLU A 24 -13.91 6.00 -7.03
C GLU A 24 -13.55 7.12 -6.04
N ILE A 25 -12.26 7.34 -5.79
CA ILE A 25 -11.77 8.43 -4.92
C ILE A 25 -11.31 9.67 -5.69
N GLY A 26 -11.56 9.73 -7.00
CA GLY A 26 -11.28 10.89 -7.85
C GLY A 26 -9.86 10.98 -8.41
N LEU A 27 -9.09 9.88 -8.41
CA LEU A 27 -7.79 9.85 -9.09
C LEU A 27 -7.95 9.63 -10.60
N ASP A 28 -6.99 10.13 -11.38
CA ASP A 28 -6.90 9.83 -12.81
C ASP A 28 -6.54 8.35 -13.03
N GLU A 29 -7.50 7.59 -13.56
CA GLU A 29 -7.35 6.15 -13.83
C GLU A 29 -6.21 5.85 -14.81
N ALA A 30 -6.05 6.68 -15.85
CA ALA A 30 -5.03 6.45 -16.88
C ALA A 30 -3.64 6.67 -16.31
N GLY A 31 -3.43 7.80 -15.62
CA GLY A 31 -2.18 8.10 -14.93
C GLY A 31 -1.87 7.10 -13.81
N PHE A 32 -2.89 6.65 -13.06
CA PHE A 32 -2.71 5.64 -12.02
C PHE A 32 -2.27 4.30 -12.59
N ARG A 33 -2.89 3.84 -13.69
CA ARG A 33 -2.48 2.61 -14.39
C ARG A 33 -1.04 2.71 -14.89
N ALA A 34 -0.69 3.83 -15.52
CA ALA A 34 0.68 4.06 -16.00
C ALA A 34 1.69 4.02 -14.84
N ALA A 35 1.39 4.68 -13.72
CA ALA A 35 2.25 4.69 -12.55
C ALA A 35 2.50 3.28 -11.97
N LEU A 36 1.48 2.41 -11.98
CA LEU A 36 1.59 1.00 -11.57
C LEU A 36 2.45 0.21 -12.57
N ALA A 37 2.19 0.33 -13.87
CA ALA A 37 2.91 -0.39 -14.91
C ALA A 37 4.41 -0.03 -14.95
N ASP A 38 4.72 1.25 -14.82
CA ASP A 38 6.10 1.75 -14.82
C ASP A 38 6.82 1.50 -13.48
N GLY A 39 6.08 1.11 -12.44
CA GLY A 39 6.61 0.96 -11.09
C GLY A 39 7.13 2.28 -10.53
N THR A 40 6.46 3.40 -10.84
CA THR A 40 6.87 4.78 -10.54
C THR A 40 7.27 4.97 -9.07
N TYR A 41 6.56 4.31 -8.14
CA TYR A 41 6.80 4.43 -6.70
C TYR A 41 7.59 3.25 -6.09
N ARG A 42 8.12 2.32 -6.91
CA ARG A 42 8.82 1.12 -6.44
C ARG A 42 10.04 1.46 -5.58
N ALA A 43 10.85 2.42 -5.99
CA ALA A 43 12.04 2.81 -5.23
C ALA A 43 11.69 3.38 -3.85
N ARG A 44 10.66 4.23 -3.77
CA ARG A 44 10.15 4.80 -2.51
C ARG A 44 9.59 3.71 -1.60
N HIS A 45 8.85 2.75 -2.15
CA HIS A 45 8.32 1.63 -1.37
C HIS A 45 9.45 0.76 -0.79
N GLN A 46 10.49 0.47 -1.59
CA GLN A 46 11.65 -0.28 -1.12
C GLN A 46 12.43 0.45 -0.03
N GLU A 47 12.50 1.77 -0.07
CA GLU A 47 13.10 2.56 1.02
C GLU A 47 12.31 2.43 2.32
N ALA A 48 10.98 2.54 2.25
CA ALA A 48 10.13 2.35 3.44
C ALA A 48 10.27 0.93 4.05
N LEU A 49 10.45 -0.10 3.21
CA LEU A 49 10.74 -1.45 3.70
C LEU A 49 12.11 -1.56 4.36
N ARG A 50 13.13 -0.88 3.83
CA ARG A 50 14.46 -0.81 4.46
C ARG A 50 14.39 -0.12 5.83
N GLU A 51 13.64 0.97 5.93
CA GLU A 51 13.39 1.67 7.19
C GLU A 51 12.71 0.75 8.21
N ALA A 52 11.64 0.06 7.82
CA ALA A 52 10.96 -0.90 8.69
C ALA A 52 11.90 -2.02 9.17
N ALA A 53 12.76 -2.53 8.28
CA ALA A 53 13.77 -3.53 8.63
C ALA A 53 14.83 -2.98 9.60
N ALA A 54 15.28 -1.73 9.42
CA ALA A 54 16.21 -1.06 10.34
C ALA A 54 15.60 -0.90 11.75
N HIS A 55 14.29 -0.66 11.83
CA HIS A 55 13.52 -0.67 13.07
C HIS A 55 13.18 -2.09 13.58
N ARG A 56 13.60 -3.16 12.90
CA ARG A 56 13.32 -4.56 13.24
C ARG A 56 11.82 -4.87 13.34
N VAL A 57 11.01 -4.25 12.49
CA VAL A 57 9.58 -4.55 12.37
C VAL A 57 9.43 -5.95 11.74
N GLN A 58 8.66 -6.83 12.38
CA GLN A 58 8.43 -8.21 11.91
C GLN A 58 6.95 -8.55 11.71
N SER A 59 6.03 -7.80 12.30
CA SER A 59 4.59 -7.98 12.12
C SER A 59 3.91 -6.66 11.74
N VAL A 60 2.72 -6.77 11.17
CA VAL A 60 1.86 -5.63 10.86
C VAL A 60 0.50 -5.82 11.55
N PRO A 61 -0.04 -4.79 12.21
CA PRO A 61 0.52 -3.44 12.33
C PRO A 61 1.63 -3.36 13.41
N THR A 62 2.63 -2.50 13.17
CA THR A 62 3.57 -2.04 14.21
C THR A 62 3.49 -0.52 14.29
N LEU A 63 3.31 0.03 15.49
CA LEU A 63 3.27 1.47 15.75
C LEU A 63 4.45 1.88 16.64
N LEU A 64 5.10 2.99 16.26
CA LEU A 64 6.17 3.61 17.02
C LEU A 64 5.72 5.02 17.44
N VAL A 65 5.68 5.30 18.74
CA VAL A 65 5.28 6.60 19.32
C VAL A 65 6.35 7.04 20.31
N GLY A 66 7.29 7.86 19.84
CA GLY A 66 8.52 8.15 20.60
C GLY A 66 9.29 6.84 20.82
N ASP A 67 9.58 6.53 22.08
CA ASP A 67 10.25 5.27 22.47
C ASP A 67 9.27 4.09 22.68
N ILE A 68 7.95 4.33 22.54
CA ILE A 68 6.94 3.28 22.73
C ILE A 68 6.76 2.50 21.43
N ARG A 69 6.84 1.17 21.53
CA ARG A 69 6.52 0.23 20.46
C ARG A 69 5.29 -0.60 20.80
N ILE A 70 4.35 -0.68 19.86
CA ILE A 70 3.17 -1.54 19.93
C ILE A 70 3.16 -2.41 18.67
N GLU A 71 3.13 -3.73 18.86
CA GLU A 71 3.08 -4.73 17.79
C GLU A 71 1.75 -5.49 17.88
N GLY A 72 1.14 -5.76 16.73
CA GLY A 72 -0.08 -6.55 16.58
C GLY A 72 0.12 -7.79 15.72
#